data_AF-A0A915EUE0-F1
#
_entry.id   AF-A0A915EUE0-F1
#
_cell.length_a   1.000
_cell.length_b   1.000
_cell.length_c   1.000
_cell.angle_alpha   90.00
_cell.angle_beta   90.00
_cell.angle_gamma   90.00
#
_symmetry.space_group_name_H-M   'P 1'
#
loop_
_entity.id
_entity.type
_entity.pdbx_description
1 polymer ?
#
loop_
_entity_poly.entity_id
_entity_poly.type
_entity_poly.pdbx_seq_one_letter_code
_entity_poly.pdbx_strand_id
1 'polypeptide(L)'
;MLSRGQPRSTVGVTADQAEAHWRTIYGTSRPWRPDEDLVSWMEHMQSTIPAQRLSQTEDHALWCRVLKKAKPWKAPGPDGIPNFYWKNLPSAKKALFSWILRSKNHRSIIPSWLPRPYRAYP
;
A
#
# COMPACT_ATOMS: atom_id res chain seq x y z
N MET A 1 10.61 51.05 -15.51
CA MET A 1 11.85 50.50 -14.92
C MET A 1 11.45 49.52 -13.83
N LEU A 2 11.59 48.21 -14.05
CA LEU A 2 11.28 47.18 -13.05
C LEU A 2 12.52 46.93 -12.20
N SER A 3 12.43 47.18 -10.89
CA SER A 3 13.49 46.93 -9.92
C SER A 3 13.87 45.44 -9.95
N ARG A 4 15.14 45.16 -10.24
CA ARG A 4 15.72 43.81 -10.20
C ARG A 4 15.55 43.27 -8.78
N GLY A 5 14.84 42.15 -8.65
CA GLY A 5 14.67 41.45 -7.38
C GLY A 5 16.03 41.13 -6.76
N GLN A 6 16.16 41.37 -5.45
CA GLN A 6 17.34 41.00 -4.67
C GLN A 6 17.68 39.52 -4.87
N PRO A 7 18.97 39.15 -5.03
CA PRO A 7 19.35 37.75 -5.05
C PRO A 7 18.96 37.12 -3.71
N ARG A 8 18.28 35.96 -3.75
CA ARG A 8 18.03 35.17 -2.53
C ARG A 8 19.39 34.89 -1.90
N SER A 9 19.63 35.41 -0.69
CA SER A 9 20.84 35.06 0.05
C SER A 9 20.78 33.56 0.34
N THR A 10 21.58 32.78 -0.38
CA THR A 10 21.81 31.39 -0.05
C THR A 10 22.73 31.37 1.16
N VAL A 11 22.16 31.55 2.35
CA VAL A 11 22.82 31.12 3.58
C VAL A 11 22.98 29.61 3.42
N GLY A 12 24.20 29.19 3.08
CA GLY A 12 24.52 27.81 2.74
C GLY A 12 24.33 26.92 3.96
N VAL A 13 23.14 26.36 4.10
CA VAL A 13 22.89 25.29 5.06
C VAL A 13 23.69 24.08 4.56
N THR A 14 24.64 23.62 5.36
CA THR A 14 25.41 22.43 5.01
C THR A 14 24.50 21.19 5.09
N ALA A 15 24.85 20.13 4.36
CA ALA A 15 24.09 18.88 4.41
C ALA A 15 23.95 18.36 5.85
N ASP A 16 24.98 18.53 6.67
CA ASP A 16 24.98 18.15 8.09
C ASP A 16 23.99 18.96 8.93
N GLN A 17 23.87 20.27 8.66
CA GLN A 17 22.90 21.13 9.36
C GLN A 17 21.47 20.79 8.96
N ALA A 18 21.25 20.47 7.68
CA ALA A 18 19.96 19.99 7.20
C ALA A 18 19.63 18.63 7.85
N GLU A 19 20.56 17.67 7.86
CA GLU A 19 20.35 16.36 8.49
C GLU A 19 20.09 16.49 10.00
N ALA A 20 20.84 17.35 10.71
CA ALA A 20 20.65 17.58 12.14
C ALA A 20 19.27 18.16 12.45
N HIS A 21 18.79 19.14 11.66
CA HIS A 21 17.44 19.67 11.77
C HIS A 21 16.40 18.57 11.59
N TRP A 22 16.54 17.79 10.53
CA TRP A 22 15.61 16.74 10.16
C TRP A 22 15.58 15.55 11.13
N ARG A 23 16.71 15.19 11.74
CA ARG A 23 16.77 14.16 12.80
C ARG A 23 15.89 14.48 14.01
N THR A 24 15.69 15.77 14.33
CA THR A 24 14.79 16.17 15.43
C THR A 24 13.32 15.88 15.12
N ILE A 25 12.97 15.79 13.82
CA ILE A 25 11.59 15.61 13.37
C ILE A 25 11.24 14.14 13.22
N TYR A 26 12.11 13.33 12.61
CA TYR A 26 11.74 11.95 12.24
C TYR A 26 11.96 10.92 13.35
N GLY A 27 12.64 11.30 14.43
CA GLY A 27 12.99 10.41 15.53
C GLY A 27 13.93 9.26 15.11
N THR A 28 14.49 8.57 16.09
CA THR A 28 15.25 7.34 15.83
C THR A 28 14.30 6.17 15.62
N SER A 29 14.61 5.28 14.68
CA SER A 29 13.88 4.03 14.47
C SER A 29 13.70 3.30 15.80
N ARG A 30 12.44 3.09 16.22
CA ARG A 30 12.09 2.30 17.39
C ARG A 30 11.50 0.97 16.92
N PRO A 31 11.75 -0.13 17.67
CA PRO A 31 11.02 -1.37 17.43
C PRO A 31 9.53 -1.09 17.51
N TRP A 32 8.79 -1.43 16.45
CA TRP A 32 7.35 -1.25 16.43
C TRP A 32 6.73 -2.11 17.54
N ARG A 33 6.04 -1.46 18.48
CA ARG A 33 5.21 -2.12 19.49
C ARG A 33 3.81 -1.50 19.39
N PRO A 34 2.76 -2.31 19.22
CA PRO A 34 1.41 -1.79 19.27
C PRO A 34 1.11 -1.32 20.69
N ASP A 35 0.58 -0.10 20.81
CA ASP A 35 0.07 0.44 22.07
C ASP A 35 -1.23 -0.30 22.48
N GLU A 36 -1.59 -0.28 23.75
CA GLU A 36 -2.82 -0.90 24.27
C GLU A 36 -4.06 -0.37 23.53
N ASP A 37 -4.11 0.93 23.27
CA ASP A 37 -5.17 1.58 22.50
C ASP A 37 -5.26 1.01 21.08
N LEU A 38 -4.12 0.70 20.46
CA LEU A 38 -4.05 0.15 19.10
C LEU A 38 -4.51 -1.31 19.07
N VAL A 39 -4.20 -2.08 20.13
CA VAL A 39 -4.66 -3.47 20.28
C VAL A 39 -6.18 -3.49 20.51
N SER A 40 -6.68 -2.66 21.44
CA SER A 40 -8.11 -2.52 21.73
C SER A 40 -8.90 -2.11 20.49
N TRP A 41 -8.42 -1.10 19.74
CA TRP A 41 -9.02 -0.71 18.46
C TRP A 41 -9.02 -1.84 17.44
N MET A 42 -7.91 -2.59 17.34
CA MET A 42 -7.81 -3.73 16.42
C MET A 42 -8.83 -4.82 16.76
N GLU A 43 -9.02 -5.13 18.03
CA GLU A 43 -10.01 -6.11 18.50
C GLU A 43 -11.44 -5.63 18.24
N HIS A 44 -11.73 -4.35 18.52
CA HIS A 44 -13.02 -3.74 18.23
C HIS A 44 -13.36 -3.75 16.73
N MET A 45 -12.38 -3.48 15.86
CA MET A 45 -12.57 -3.61 14.42
C MET A 45 -12.80 -5.04 13.98
N GLN A 46 -12.16 -6.02 14.63
CA GLN A 46 -12.40 -7.44 14.35
C GLN A 46 -13.81 -7.89 14.78
N SER A 47 -14.35 -7.34 15.87
CA SER A 47 -15.72 -7.67 16.31
C SER A 47 -16.80 -6.97 15.50
N THR A 48 -16.51 -5.76 14.99
CA THR A 48 -17.50 -4.89 14.35
C THR A 48 -17.61 -5.13 12.85
N ILE A 49 -16.51 -5.52 12.19
CA ILE A 49 -16.53 -5.86 10.76
C ILE A 49 -17.08 -7.28 10.65
N PRO A 50 -18.29 -7.49 10.11
CA PRO A 50 -18.75 -8.83 9.82
C PRO A 50 -17.69 -9.48 8.95
N ALA A 51 -17.28 -10.70 9.27
CA ALA A 51 -16.41 -11.47 8.39
C ALA A 51 -17.20 -11.70 7.09
N GLN A 52 -17.13 -10.75 6.16
CA GLN A 52 -17.81 -10.80 4.87
C GLN A 52 -17.01 -11.77 4.01
N ARG A 53 -17.12 -13.05 4.37
CA ARG A 53 -16.57 -14.17 3.62
C ARG A 53 -17.51 -14.37 2.45
N LEU A 54 -17.20 -13.71 1.34
CA LEU A 54 -17.72 -14.12 0.04
C LEU A 54 -17.50 -15.63 -0.12
N SER A 55 -18.50 -16.32 -0.66
CA SER A 55 -18.32 -17.68 -1.15
C SER A 55 -17.25 -17.69 -2.26
N GLN A 56 -16.63 -18.84 -2.49
CA GLN A 56 -15.62 -18.98 -3.55
C GLN A 56 -16.17 -18.61 -4.94
N THR A 57 -17.47 -18.82 -5.18
CA THR A 57 -18.17 -18.45 -6.42
C THR A 57 -18.27 -16.94 -6.57
N GLU A 58 -18.61 -16.22 -5.50
CA GLU A 58 -18.67 -14.76 -5.48
C GLU A 58 -17.28 -14.13 -5.64
N ASP A 59 -16.25 -14.72 -5.01
CA ASP A 59 -14.86 -14.33 -5.20
C ASP A 59 -14.41 -14.46 -6.66
N HIS A 60 -14.77 -15.58 -7.30
CA HIS A 60 -14.43 -15.80 -8.70
C HIS A 60 -15.15 -14.82 -9.63
N ALA A 61 -16.43 -14.52 -9.37
CA ALA A 61 -17.20 -13.53 -10.11
C ALA A 61 -16.61 -12.12 -9.97
N LEU A 62 -16.22 -11.74 -8.75
CA LEU A 62 -15.55 -10.46 -8.47
C LEU A 62 -14.20 -10.38 -9.17
N TRP A 63 -13.38 -11.44 -9.07
CA TRP A 63 -12.09 -11.56 -9.75
C TRP A 63 -12.21 -11.32 -11.25
N CYS A 64 -13.15 -12.01 -11.90
CA CYS A 64 -13.43 -11.83 -13.34
C CYS A 64 -13.80 -10.38 -13.67
N ARG A 65 -14.63 -9.74 -12.83
CA ARG A 65 -15.07 -8.35 -13.02
C ARG A 65 -13.91 -7.36 -12.88
N VAL A 66 -13.05 -7.55 -11.89
CA VAL A 66 -11.85 -6.73 -11.64
C VAL A 66 -10.90 -6.84 -12.83
N LEU A 67 -10.56 -8.07 -13.23
CA LEU A 67 -9.70 -8.29 -14.38
C LEU A 67 -10.29 -7.68 -15.64
N LYS A 68 -11.60 -7.82 -15.91
CA LYS A 68 -12.23 -7.22 -17.09
C LYS A 68 -11.98 -5.71 -17.17
N LYS A 69 -12.13 -5.00 -16.05
CA LYS A 69 -11.96 -3.54 -15.95
C LYS A 69 -10.49 -3.05 -15.97
N ALA A 70 -9.52 -3.90 -15.62
CA ALA A 70 -8.12 -3.49 -15.55
C ALA A 70 -7.56 -3.10 -16.94
N LYS A 71 -6.98 -1.91 -17.13
CA LYS A 71 -6.38 -1.55 -18.43
C LYS A 71 -5.06 -2.32 -18.62
N PRO A 72 -4.85 -3.08 -19.72
CA PRO A 72 -3.66 -3.93 -19.91
C PRO A 72 -2.33 -3.18 -19.78
N TRP A 73 -2.25 -1.99 -20.39
CA TRP A 73 -1.05 -1.17 -20.48
C TRP A 73 -1.03 -0.02 -19.47
N LYS A 74 -1.74 -0.17 -18.34
CA LYS A 74 -1.59 0.77 -17.22
C LYS A 74 -0.21 0.56 -16.60
N ALA A 75 0.36 1.63 -16.04
CA ALA A 75 1.56 1.54 -15.23
C ALA A 75 1.43 0.38 -14.21
N PRO A 76 2.43 -0.52 -14.14
CA PRO A 76 2.40 -1.64 -13.22
C PRO A 76 2.39 -1.12 -11.77
N GLY A 77 1.85 -1.95 -10.87
CA GLY A 77 1.90 -1.65 -9.44
C GLY A 77 3.31 -1.84 -8.89
N PRO A 78 3.45 -1.88 -7.55
CA PRO A 78 4.74 -2.19 -6.94
C PRO A 78 5.20 -3.64 -7.20
N ASP A 79 4.33 -4.48 -7.77
CA ASP A 79 4.67 -5.81 -8.30
C ASP A 79 5.53 -5.74 -9.58
N GLY A 80 5.55 -4.60 -10.27
CA GLY A 80 6.27 -4.43 -11.54
C GLY A 80 5.64 -5.21 -12.71
N ILE A 81 4.48 -5.85 -12.52
CA ILE A 81 3.85 -6.72 -13.52
C ILE A 81 2.70 -5.97 -14.21
N PRO A 82 2.77 -5.72 -15.52
CA PRO A 82 1.67 -5.16 -16.28
C PRO A 82 0.39 -6.01 -16.22
N ASN A 83 -0.77 -5.34 -16.16
CA ASN A 83 -2.08 -5.99 -16.20
C ASN A 83 -2.29 -6.86 -17.47
N PHE A 84 -1.56 -6.58 -18.54
CA PHE A 84 -1.52 -7.41 -19.74
C PHE A 84 -1.29 -8.89 -19.42
N TYR A 85 -0.34 -9.21 -18.54
CA TYR A 85 -0.01 -10.59 -18.18
C TYR A 85 -1.14 -11.24 -17.39
N TRP A 86 -1.68 -10.54 -16.39
CA TRP A 86 -2.86 -10.97 -15.64
C TRP A 86 -4.10 -11.14 -16.53
N LYS A 87 -4.20 -10.44 -17.66
CA LYS A 87 -5.34 -10.54 -18.59
C LYS A 87 -5.19 -11.61 -19.65
N ASN A 88 -3.99 -11.88 -20.13
CA ASN A 88 -3.79 -12.70 -21.32
C ASN A 88 -3.21 -14.09 -21.00
N LEU A 89 -2.58 -14.29 -19.84
CA LEU A 89 -2.03 -15.58 -19.44
C LEU A 89 -2.99 -16.33 -18.50
N PRO A 90 -3.63 -17.43 -18.95
CA PRO A 90 -4.56 -18.18 -18.10
C PRO A 90 -3.90 -18.79 -16.86
N SER A 91 -2.64 -19.21 -16.98
CA SER A 91 -1.83 -19.75 -15.87
C SER A 91 -1.61 -18.68 -14.79
N ALA A 92 -1.23 -17.47 -15.18
CA ALA A 92 -1.02 -16.34 -14.27
C ALA A 92 -2.32 -15.96 -13.54
N LYS A 93 -3.46 -15.93 -14.27
CA LYS A 93 -4.79 -15.69 -13.65
C LYS A 93 -5.10 -16.69 -12.56
N LYS A 94 -4.94 -17.98 -12.87
CA LYS A 94 -5.25 -19.08 -11.95
C LYS A 94 -4.34 -19.05 -10.73
N ALA A 95 -3.04 -18.80 -10.92
CA ALA A 95 -2.07 -18.70 -9.85
C ALA A 95 -2.39 -17.54 -8.89
N LEU A 96 -2.63 -16.34 -9.42
CA LEU A 96 -2.96 -15.17 -8.62
C LEU A 96 -4.30 -15.32 -7.89
N PHE A 97 -5.33 -15.86 -8.54
CA PHE A 97 -6.61 -16.14 -7.88
C PHE A 97 -6.47 -17.15 -6.73
N SER A 98 -5.71 -18.23 -6.94
CA SER A 98 -5.43 -19.22 -5.90
C SER A 98 -4.67 -18.62 -4.72
N TRP A 99 -3.72 -17.73 -5.00
CA TRP A 99 -3.00 -16.98 -3.97
C TRP A 99 -3.94 -16.06 -3.19
N ILE A 100 -4.84 -15.32 -3.86
CA ILE A 100 -5.84 -14.46 -3.20
C ILE A 100 -6.72 -15.29 -2.25
N LEU A 101 -7.26 -16.44 -2.70
CA LEU A 101 -8.09 -17.30 -1.86
C LEU A 101 -7.34 -17.82 -0.62
N ARG A 102 -6.06 -18.19 -0.78
CA ARG A 102 -5.20 -18.59 0.33
C ARG A 102 -4.96 -17.43 1.30
N SER A 103 -4.68 -16.25 0.77
CA SER A 103 -4.41 -15.02 1.54
C SER A 103 -5.65 -14.46 2.25
N LYS A 104 -6.86 -14.80 1.81
CA LYS A 104 -8.10 -14.48 2.54
C LYS A 104 -8.28 -15.34 3.78
N ASN A 105 -7.88 -16.62 3.72
CA ASN A 105 -8.14 -17.60 4.77
C ASN A 105 -7.03 -17.65 5.83
N HIS A 106 -5.81 -17.35 5.43
CA HIS A 106 -4.67 -17.21 6.33
C HIS A 106 -4.32 -15.73 6.44
N ARG A 107 -4.00 -15.23 7.65
CA ARG A 107 -3.34 -13.93 7.87
C ARG A 107 -1.91 -13.96 7.31
N SER A 108 -1.83 -14.26 6.02
CA SER A 108 -0.60 -14.44 5.27
C SER A 108 0.14 -13.13 5.33
N ILE A 109 1.46 -13.21 5.42
CA ILE A 109 2.33 -12.05 5.21
C ILE A 109 2.02 -11.57 3.79
N ILE A 110 1.22 -10.51 3.70
CA ILE A 110 0.97 -9.81 2.45
C ILE A 110 2.35 -9.36 1.98
N PRO A 111 2.79 -9.78 0.78
CA PRO A 111 4.09 -9.39 0.26
C PRO A 111 4.22 -7.88 0.33
N SER A 112 5.40 -7.38 0.71
CA SER A 112 5.64 -5.94 0.90
C SER A 112 5.34 -5.11 -0.36
N TRP A 113 5.36 -5.74 -1.53
CA TRP A 113 5.04 -5.14 -2.82
C TRP A 113 3.53 -5.08 -3.14
N LEU A 114 2.67 -5.84 -2.46
CA LEU A 114 1.23 -5.67 -2.66
C LEU A 114 0.80 -4.46 -1.83
N PRO A 115 0.23 -3.40 -2.45
CA PRO A 115 -0.17 -2.22 -1.72
C PRO A 115 -1.12 -2.65 -0.62
N ARG A 116 -0.72 -2.44 0.64
CA ARG A 116 -1.63 -2.59 1.76
C ARG A 116 -2.83 -1.68 1.46
N PRO A 117 -4.07 -2.11 1.72
CA PRO A 117 -5.20 -1.21 1.59
C PRO A 117 -4.82 0.07 2.34
N TYR A 118 -4.88 1.20 1.62
CA TYR A 118 -4.54 2.50 2.17
C TYR A 118 -5.21 2.60 3.55
N ARG A 119 -4.42 2.60 4.63
CA ARG A 119 -4.89 3.12 5.90
C ARG A 119 -5.07 4.60 5.62
N ALA A 120 -6.30 5.00 5.30
CA ALA A 120 -6.72 6.35 5.58
C ALA A 120 -6.58 6.49 7.10
N TYR A 121 -5.45 7.01 7.57
CA TYR A 121 -5.43 7.62 8.88
C TYR A 121 -6.26 8.91 8.80
N PRO A 122 -6.95 9.29 9.88
CA PRO A 122 -7.76 10.49 9.92
C PRO A 122 -6.96 11.76 9.60
#